data_AF-A0A662N455-F1
#
_entry.id   AF-A0A662N455-F1
#
_cell.length_a   1.000
_cell.length_b   1.000
_cell.length_c   1.000
_cell.angle_alpha   90.00
_cell.angle_beta   90.00
_cell.angle_gamma   90.00
#
_symmetry.space_group_name_H-M   'P 1'
#
loop_
_entity.id
_entity.type
_entity.pdbx_description
1 polymer ?
#
loop_
_entity_poly.entity_id
_entity_poly.type
_entity_poly.pdbx_seq_one_letter_code
_entity_poly.pdbx_strand_id
1 'polypeptide(L)'
;MKKIIPLLVFLIISTSIVSAERPYDKVAEATFEALKSGDYLILHPYLDEVMKTAFNEEKFKAFRDDLISKYGELKSYSFVREGKVSGFILGYYNFEFERADVTLRLVFREVNGEYLLSGIWIDAVNSKEGIPLGVAVLFPVLGGFLALLTFYILGFRRIGVAEIIFGIILVAITLGIQPLIQNAPFLAVGIKSNSEVIAKGTGFMILTAIWLGFVAGFFQESLKYGLSKGKYLNEALFIGIGFGLGEAILVPALQAIQLSALGGITPKLTTALVSMLERYLATLFHAGTTVVLAYSYKNGFGKKALLSLSIVHGIIDTFAAYYQFRASAIVLAITYVLLLAVSLFLLRYGLPKVKEEREEDRIVW
;
A
#
# COMPACT_ATOMS: atom_id res chain seq x y z
N MET A 1 -31.55 -61.16 17.66
CA MET A 1 -30.37 -61.40 18.52
C MET A 1 -29.18 -61.73 17.64
N LYS A 2 -28.03 -61.02 17.81
CA LYS A 2 -26.63 -61.55 17.68
C LYS A 2 -26.28 -62.23 16.33
N LYS A 3 -25.36 -61.79 15.46
CA LYS A 3 -23.94 -61.37 15.62
C LYS A 3 -23.38 -61.08 14.20
N ILE A 4 -22.67 -59.97 13.96
CA ILE A 4 -21.18 -59.86 13.80
C ILE A 4 -20.59 -60.63 12.59
N ILE A 5 -20.29 -59.88 11.51
CA ILE A 5 -18.98 -59.68 10.80
C ILE A 5 -17.92 -60.82 10.84
N PRO A 6 -17.31 -61.20 9.69
CA PRO A 6 -16.09 -60.57 9.10
C PRO A 6 -16.27 -60.22 7.61
N LEU A 7 -16.05 -59.01 7.05
CA LEU A 7 -14.95 -58.03 7.08
C LEU A 7 -13.54 -58.58 6.77
N LEU A 8 -12.88 -57.88 5.84
CA LEU A 8 -11.45 -57.89 5.46
C LEU A 8 -10.98 -58.90 4.40
N VAL A 9 -11.12 -58.51 3.12
CA VAL A 9 -10.03 -58.66 2.12
C VAL A 9 -9.94 -57.45 1.15
N PHE A 10 -10.95 -56.59 1.05
CA PHE A 10 -10.83 -55.33 0.27
C PHE A 10 -10.36 -54.16 1.15
N LEU A 11 -9.11 -54.22 1.60
CA LEU A 11 -8.45 -53.12 2.32
C LEU A 11 -7.32 -52.57 1.45
N ILE A 12 -7.53 -51.33 0.98
CA ILE A 12 -6.48 -50.33 0.70
C ILE A 12 -5.51 -50.70 -0.44
N ILE A 13 -5.97 -50.47 -1.66
CA ILE A 13 -5.12 -49.88 -2.71
C ILE A 13 -5.67 -48.47 -2.98
N SER A 14 -5.72 -47.66 -1.92
CA SER A 14 -5.88 -46.21 -2.06
C SER A 14 -4.47 -45.61 -2.01
N THR A 15 -3.82 -45.60 -3.18
CA THR A 15 -2.97 -44.50 -3.66
C THR A 15 -2.19 -43.74 -2.58
N SER A 16 -1.22 -44.39 -1.95
CA SER A 16 0.02 -43.70 -1.61
C SER A 16 0.80 -43.60 -2.93
N ILE A 17 0.51 -42.57 -3.74
CA ILE A 17 1.50 -42.12 -4.71
C ILE A 17 2.64 -41.61 -3.84
N VAL A 18 3.59 -42.51 -3.56
CA VAL A 18 4.92 -42.14 -3.08
C VAL A 18 5.46 -41.27 -4.20
N SER A 19 5.37 -39.95 -4.02
CA SER A 19 6.00 -39.00 -4.91
C SER A 19 7.48 -39.38 -4.90
N ALA A 20 8.01 -39.82 -6.04
CA ALA A 20 9.43 -40.15 -6.15
C ALA A 20 10.24 -38.98 -5.59
N GLU A 21 11.20 -39.27 -4.70
CA GLU A 21 12.11 -38.25 -4.17
C GLU A 21 12.77 -37.52 -5.33
N ARG A 22 12.63 -36.20 -5.35
CA ARG A 22 13.26 -35.36 -6.35
C ARG A 22 14.72 -35.19 -5.95
N PRO A 23 15.64 -35.10 -6.92
CA PRO A 23 17.07 -35.02 -6.62
C PRO A 23 17.47 -33.76 -5.84
N TYR A 24 16.57 -32.76 -5.76
CA TYR A 24 16.74 -31.52 -5.02
C TYR A 24 15.87 -31.42 -3.75
N ASP A 25 15.13 -32.47 -3.36
CA ASP A 25 14.28 -32.44 -2.15
C ASP A 25 15.11 -32.18 -0.88
N LYS A 26 16.35 -32.68 -0.83
CA LYS A 26 17.30 -32.39 0.26
C LYS A 26 17.62 -30.91 0.43
N VAL A 27 17.71 -30.17 -0.68
CA VAL A 27 17.97 -28.73 -0.68
C VAL A 27 16.74 -27.99 -0.14
N ALA A 28 15.55 -28.42 -0.52
CA ALA A 28 14.30 -27.84 -0.03
C ALA A 28 14.08 -28.11 1.46
N GLU A 29 14.37 -29.33 1.92
CA GLU A 29 14.34 -29.69 3.35
C GLU A 29 15.35 -28.86 4.16
N ALA A 30 16.60 -28.73 3.68
CA ALA A 30 17.59 -27.88 4.31
C ALA A 30 17.16 -26.40 4.37
N THR A 31 16.48 -25.92 3.33
CA THR A 31 15.90 -24.56 3.32
C THR A 31 14.84 -24.40 4.40
N PHE A 32 13.94 -25.39 4.53
CA PHE A 32 12.91 -25.38 5.56
C PHE A 32 13.48 -25.42 6.98
N GLU A 33 14.39 -26.37 7.26
CA GLU A 33 14.98 -26.52 8.58
C GLU A 33 15.85 -25.31 8.96
N ALA A 34 16.58 -24.72 8.01
CA ALA A 34 17.29 -23.46 8.23
C ALA A 34 16.30 -22.34 8.60
N LEU A 35 15.24 -22.12 7.80
CA LEU A 35 14.25 -21.08 8.08
C LEU A 35 13.54 -21.28 9.43
N LYS A 36 13.24 -22.53 9.80
CA LYS A 36 12.59 -22.87 11.06
C LYS A 36 13.50 -22.61 12.25
N SER A 37 14.70 -23.20 12.26
CA SER A 37 15.66 -23.11 13.36
C SER A 37 16.36 -21.75 13.45
N GLY A 38 16.49 -21.04 12.34
CA GLY A 38 17.34 -19.85 12.22
C GLY A 38 18.82 -20.16 12.01
N ASP A 39 19.18 -21.42 11.77
CA ASP A 39 20.57 -21.83 11.55
C ASP A 39 20.92 -21.85 10.06
N TYR A 40 21.67 -20.83 9.62
CA TYR A 40 22.17 -20.71 8.25
C TYR A 40 23.10 -21.86 7.83
N LEU A 41 23.81 -22.48 8.79
CA LEU A 41 24.78 -23.53 8.49
C LEU A 41 24.13 -24.79 7.92
N ILE A 42 22.83 -24.99 8.16
CA ILE A 42 22.03 -26.07 7.56
C ILE A 42 21.90 -25.87 6.04
N LEU A 43 21.68 -24.62 5.60
CA LEU A 43 21.45 -24.29 4.20
C LEU A 43 22.76 -24.06 3.43
N HIS A 44 23.80 -23.53 4.08
CA HIS A 44 25.06 -23.13 3.45
C HIS A 44 25.71 -24.18 2.51
N PRO A 45 25.76 -25.49 2.83
CA PRO A 45 26.34 -26.51 1.95
C PRO A 45 25.59 -26.68 0.63
N TYR A 46 24.31 -26.33 0.60
CA TYR A 46 23.44 -26.50 -0.56
C TYR A 46 23.33 -25.25 -1.42
N LEU A 47 24.06 -24.18 -1.10
CA LEU A 47 24.10 -22.96 -1.91
C LEU A 47 25.20 -23.05 -2.96
N ASP A 48 24.96 -22.53 -4.17
CA ASP A 48 26.06 -22.30 -5.11
C ASP A 48 26.93 -21.11 -4.67
N GLU A 49 28.14 -20.97 -5.24
CA GLU A 49 29.10 -19.94 -4.83
C GLU A 49 28.57 -18.50 -5.00
N VAL A 50 27.73 -18.27 -6.01
CA VAL A 50 27.10 -16.97 -6.24
C VAL A 50 26.09 -16.69 -5.13
N MET A 51 25.27 -17.69 -4.79
CA MET A 51 24.24 -17.61 -3.76
C MET A 51 24.84 -17.50 -2.35
N LYS A 52 25.96 -18.16 -2.04
CA LYS A 52 26.69 -17.97 -0.77
C LYS A 52 27.10 -16.51 -0.55
N THR A 53 27.50 -15.83 -1.63
CA THR A 53 27.86 -14.41 -1.59
C THR A 53 26.61 -13.52 -1.53
N ALA A 54 25.59 -13.84 -2.33
CA ALA A 54 24.38 -13.06 -2.46
C ALA A 54 23.43 -13.18 -1.25
N PHE A 55 23.46 -14.31 -0.54
CA PHE A 55 22.55 -14.70 0.54
C PHE A 55 23.33 -15.29 1.72
N ASN A 56 24.31 -14.52 2.21
CA ASN A 56 25.10 -14.86 3.39
C ASN A 56 24.26 -14.89 4.68
N GLU A 57 24.87 -15.26 5.81
CA GLU A 57 24.18 -15.42 7.09
C GLU A 57 23.40 -14.16 7.53
N GLU A 58 23.98 -12.98 7.34
CA GLU A 58 23.33 -11.70 7.67
C GLU A 58 22.04 -11.52 6.86
N LYS A 59 22.10 -11.73 5.55
CA LYS A 59 20.94 -11.59 4.65
C LYS A 59 19.92 -12.70 4.87
N PHE A 60 20.37 -13.91 5.19
CA PHE A 60 19.49 -15.00 5.57
C PHE A 60 18.71 -14.66 6.85
N LYS A 61 19.38 -14.16 7.89
CA LYS A 61 18.74 -13.72 9.14
C LYS A 61 17.74 -12.61 8.86
N ALA A 62 18.13 -11.59 8.10
CA ALA A 62 17.24 -10.51 7.71
C ALA A 62 16.00 -11.01 6.93
N PHE A 63 16.18 -11.94 5.98
CA PHE A 63 15.09 -12.56 5.23
C PHE A 63 14.17 -13.37 6.14
N ARG A 64 14.72 -14.21 7.00
CA ARG A 64 13.95 -15.01 7.96
C ARG A 64 13.16 -14.13 8.92
N ASP A 65 13.80 -13.12 9.50
CA ASP A 65 13.16 -12.21 10.44
C ASP A 65 12.06 -11.40 9.75
N ASP A 66 12.23 -11.04 8.47
CA ASP A 66 11.18 -10.45 7.64
C ASP A 66 10.00 -11.41 7.45
N LEU A 67 10.24 -12.69 7.11
CA LEU A 67 9.17 -13.69 6.99
C LEU A 67 8.43 -13.91 8.33
N ILE A 68 9.16 -14.06 9.43
CA ILE A 68 8.56 -14.33 10.76
C ILE A 68 7.78 -13.11 11.26
N SER A 69 8.37 -11.91 11.15
CA SER A 69 7.69 -10.68 11.54
C SER A 69 6.41 -10.44 10.74
N LYS A 70 6.39 -10.81 9.45
CA LYS A 70 5.20 -10.70 8.58
C LYS A 70 4.19 -11.82 8.80
N TYR A 71 4.59 -13.09 8.79
CA TYR A 71 3.68 -14.23 8.69
C TYR A 71 3.58 -15.06 9.98
N GLY A 72 4.43 -14.82 10.97
CA GLY A 72 4.46 -15.57 12.24
C GLY A 72 5.41 -16.77 12.16
N GLU A 73 5.27 -17.74 13.06
CA GLU A 73 6.13 -18.92 13.06
C GLU A 73 5.89 -19.85 11.87
N LEU A 74 6.96 -20.47 11.37
CA LEU A 74 6.92 -21.47 10.29
C LEU A 74 6.55 -22.86 10.84
N LYS A 75 5.49 -23.47 10.30
CA LYS A 75 4.93 -24.74 10.79
C LYS A 75 5.33 -25.94 9.94
N SER A 76 5.14 -25.85 8.63
CA SER A 76 5.32 -26.96 7.70
C SER A 76 5.69 -26.47 6.29
N TYR A 77 6.04 -27.38 5.39
CA TYR A 77 6.18 -27.08 3.96
C TYR A 77 5.68 -28.25 3.11
N SER A 78 5.26 -27.96 1.89
CA SER A 78 4.85 -28.97 0.90
C SER A 78 5.22 -28.57 -0.52
N PHE A 79 5.52 -29.55 -1.36
CA PHE A 79 5.79 -29.31 -2.78
C PHE A 79 4.48 -29.01 -3.54
N VAL A 80 4.52 -28.01 -4.42
CA VAL A 80 3.37 -27.59 -5.24
C VAL A 80 3.55 -28.01 -6.70
N ARG A 81 4.64 -27.55 -7.34
CA ARG A 81 4.91 -27.78 -8.76
C ARG A 81 6.39 -27.58 -9.11
N GLU A 82 6.78 -28.11 -10.26
CA GLU A 82 8.10 -27.90 -10.86
C GLU A 82 7.94 -27.12 -12.19
N GLY A 83 8.91 -26.28 -12.50
CA GLY A 83 9.15 -25.77 -13.85
C GLY A 83 10.62 -25.89 -14.25
N LYS A 84 10.94 -25.66 -15.53
CA LYS A 84 12.31 -25.61 -16.03
C LYS A 84 12.49 -24.39 -16.95
N VAL A 85 13.53 -23.61 -16.72
CA VAL A 85 13.85 -22.42 -17.53
C VAL A 85 15.36 -22.30 -17.69
N SER A 86 15.84 -22.26 -18.94
CA SER A 86 17.25 -22.00 -19.28
C SER A 86 18.28 -22.83 -18.49
N GLY A 87 18.00 -24.13 -18.30
CA GLY A 87 18.90 -25.04 -17.56
C GLY A 87 18.76 -25.01 -16.03
N PHE A 88 17.84 -24.21 -15.48
CA PHE A 88 17.47 -24.22 -14.07
C PHE A 88 16.18 -25.01 -13.84
N ILE A 89 16.08 -25.65 -12.68
CA ILE A 89 14.84 -26.23 -12.17
C ILE A 89 14.21 -25.24 -11.19
N LEU A 90 12.92 -24.98 -11.35
CA LEU A 90 12.13 -24.09 -10.49
C LEU A 90 11.20 -24.96 -9.64
N GLY A 91 11.55 -25.21 -8.38
CA GLY A 91 10.67 -25.88 -7.44
C GLY A 91 9.82 -24.86 -6.69
N TYR A 92 8.50 -25.05 -6.71
CA TYR A 92 7.56 -24.22 -5.98
C TYR A 92 7.10 -24.99 -4.76
N TYR A 93 7.33 -24.43 -3.59
CA TYR A 93 7.01 -25.03 -2.30
C TYR A 93 6.13 -24.09 -1.51
N ASN A 94 5.05 -24.62 -0.94
CA ASN A 94 4.19 -23.88 -0.04
C ASN A 94 4.72 -24.02 1.38
N PHE A 95 5.12 -22.91 1.99
CA PHE A 95 5.57 -22.82 3.38
C PHE A 95 4.42 -22.32 4.23
N GLU A 96 3.99 -23.14 5.19
CA GLU A 96 2.86 -22.84 6.05
C GLU A 96 3.33 -22.02 7.26
N PHE A 97 2.96 -20.74 7.31
CA PHE A 97 3.15 -19.89 8.48
C PHE A 97 1.85 -19.75 9.28
N GLU A 98 1.92 -19.20 10.49
CA GLU A 98 0.75 -18.94 11.33
C GLU A 98 -0.33 -18.10 10.65
N ARG A 99 0.07 -17.02 9.96
CA ARG A 99 -0.84 -16.02 9.39
C ARG A 99 -1.00 -16.10 7.87
N ALA A 100 -0.17 -16.88 7.18
CA ALA A 100 -0.22 -17.01 5.72
C ALA A 100 0.41 -18.31 5.24
N ASP A 101 0.05 -18.74 4.05
CA ASP A 101 0.76 -19.75 3.28
C ASP A 101 1.59 -19.04 2.21
N VAL A 102 2.90 -19.23 2.24
CA VAL A 102 3.87 -18.54 1.38
C VAL A 102 4.45 -19.51 0.39
N THR A 103 4.16 -19.32 -0.90
CA THR A 103 4.80 -20.10 -1.95
C THR A 103 6.18 -19.51 -2.23
N LEU A 104 7.23 -20.25 -1.87
CA LEU A 104 8.61 -19.95 -2.23
C LEU A 104 8.97 -20.68 -3.52
N ARG A 105 9.54 -19.94 -4.47
CA ARG A 105 10.19 -20.49 -5.65
C ARG A 105 11.68 -20.66 -5.36
N LEU A 106 12.09 -21.90 -5.25
CA LEU A 106 13.49 -22.31 -5.10
C LEU A 106 14.05 -22.64 -6.50
N VAL A 107 15.15 -22.00 -6.85
CA VAL A 107 15.79 -22.17 -8.16
C VAL A 107 17.03 -23.01 -7.99
N PHE A 108 17.04 -24.17 -8.64
CA PHE A 108 18.09 -25.14 -8.55
C PHE A 108 18.91 -25.20 -9.83
N ARG A 109 20.21 -25.41 -9.66
CA ARG A 109 21.15 -25.68 -10.74
C ARG A 109 21.94 -26.93 -10.42
N GLU A 110 22.14 -27.76 -11.42
CA GLU A 110 23.03 -28.91 -11.31
C GLU A 110 24.48 -28.48 -11.49
N VAL A 111 25.34 -28.82 -10.52
CA VAL A 111 26.78 -28.56 -10.51
C VAL A 111 27.47 -29.84 -10.07
N ASN A 112 28.30 -30.42 -10.95
CA ASN A 112 29.04 -31.67 -10.68
C ASN A 112 28.16 -32.85 -10.23
N GLY A 113 26.92 -32.93 -10.73
CA GLY A 113 25.97 -34.00 -10.39
C GLY A 113 25.18 -33.76 -9.10
N GLU A 114 25.38 -32.63 -8.42
CA GLU A 114 24.60 -32.21 -7.26
C GLU A 114 23.72 -31.01 -7.59
N TYR A 115 22.52 -30.97 -7.02
CA TYR A 115 21.62 -29.82 -7.15
C TYR A 115 21.90 -28.82 -6.05
N LEU A 116 22.25 -27.59 -6.44
CA LEU A 116 22.49 -26.47 -5.54
C LEU A 116 21.42 -25.39 -5.73
N LEU A 117 21.12 -24.66 -4.67
CA LEU A 117 20.24 -23.50 -4.68
C LEU A 117 20.97 -22.29 -5.28
N SER A 118 20.46 -21.81 -6.40
CA SER A 118 20.92 -20.63 -7.13
C SER A 118 20.02 -19.41 -6.93
N GLY A 119 18.89 -19.57 -6.23
CA GLY A 119 18.08 -18.43 -5.81
C GLY A 119 16.77 -18.79 -5.13
N ILE A 120 16.17 -17.79 -4.48
CA ILE A 120 14.95 -17.88 -3.68
C ILE A 120 14.08 -16.65 -3.93
N TRP A 121 12.78 -16.87 -4.17
CA TRP A 121 11.79 -15.79 -4.35
C TRP A 121 10.48 -16.14 -3.66
N ILE A 122 9.80 -15.12 -3.15
CA ILE A 122 8.37 -15.23 -2.79
C ILE A 122 7.58 -15.16 -4.11
N ASP A 123 6.88 -16.24 -4.46
CA ASP A 123 6.07 -16.34 -5.68
C ASP A 123 4.62 -15.92 -5.42
N ALA A 124 4.07 -16.33 -4.28
CA ALA A 124 2.71 -15.99 -3.87
C ALA A 124 2.56 -16.01 -2.35
N VAL A 125 1.63 -15.23 -1.84
CA VAL A 125 1.24 -15.22 -0.42
C VAL A 125 -0.27 -15.33 -0.33
N ASN A 126 -0.73 -16.42 0.28
CA ASN A 126 -2.13 -16.67 0.58
C ASN A 126 -2.35 -16.38 2.06
N SER A 127 -2.81 -15.18 2.36
CA SER A 127 -3.05 -14.77 3.75
C SER A 127 -4.21 -15.56 4.37
N LYS A 128 -4.01 -16.10 5.59
CA LYS A 128 -5.05 -16.76 6.40
C LYS A 128 -5.95 -15.73 7.09
N GLU A 129 -5.46 -14.50 7.20
CA GLU A 129 -6.18 -13.37 7.76
C GLU A 129 -6.41 -12.30 6.69
N GLY A 130 -7.45 -11.48 6.85
CA GLY A 130 -7.72 -10.38 5.93
C GLY A 130 -8.71 -10.73 4.82
N ILE A 131 -9.01 -9.73 4.00
CA ILE A 131 -9.92 -9.88 2.85
C ILE A 131 -9.11 -10.02 1.56
N PRO A 132 -9.67 -10.58 0.47
CA PRO A 132 -8.98 -10.68 -0.81
C PRO A 132 -8.48 -9.30 -1.27
N LEU A 133 -7.27 -9.24 -1.84
CA LEU A 133 -6.63 -7.97 -2.20
C LEU A 133 -7.50 -7.11 -3.12
N GLY A 134 -8.15 -7.72 -4.12
CA GLY A 134 -9.08 -7.02 -5.00
C GLY A 134 -10.24 -6.38 -4.24
N VAL A 135 -10.79 -7.06 -3.23
CA VAL A 135 -11.86 -6.51 -2.37
C VAL A 135 -11.31 -5.39 -1.50
N ALA A 136 -10.10 -5.52 -0.94
CA ALA A 136 -9.46 -4.47 -0.15
C ALA A 136 -9.27 -3.17 -0.94
N VAL A 137 -8.89 -3.25 -2.21
CA VAL A 137 -8.70 -2.09 -3.10
C VAL A 137 -10.03 -1.40 -3.44
N LEU A 138 -11.14 -2.14 -3.49
CA LEU A 138 -12.45 -1.55 -3.79
C LEU A 138 -12.94 -0.60 -2.68
N PHE A 139 -12.62 -0.86 -1.42
CA PHE A 139 -13.09 -0.04 -0.30
C PHE A 139 -12.64 1.43 -0.40
N PRO A 140 -11.34 1.75 -0.54
CA PRO A 140 -10.86 3.12 -0.80
C PRO A 140 -11.56 3.78 -2.00
N VAL A 141 -11.71 3.05 -3.10
CA VAL A 141 -12.37 3.54 -4.33
C VAL A 141 -13.82 3.92 -4.06
N LEU A 142 -14.56 3.03 -3.37
CA LEU A 142 -15.94 3.31 -2.94
C LEU A 142 -16.01 4.56 -2.06
N GLY A 143 -15.02 4.79 -1.20
CA GLY A 143 -14.91 6.01 -0.38
C GLY A 143 -14.92 7.29 -1.24
N GLY A 144 -14.09 7.32 -2.29
CA GLY A 144 -14.07 8.44 -3.23
C GLY A 144 -15.39 8.62 -3.99
N PHE A 145 -16.00 7.53 -4.48
CA PHE A 145 -17.29 7.59 -5.17
C PHE A 145 -18.45 7.98 -4.25
N LEU A 146 -18.41 7.63 -2.97
CA LEU A 146 -19.38 8.09 -1.97
C LEU A 146 -19.29 9.61 -1.76
N ALA A 147 -18.08 10.19 -1.84
CA ALA A 147 -17.92 11.64 -1.78
C ALA A 147 -18.50 12.32 -3.03
N LEU A 148 -18.26 11.76 -4.22
CA LEU A 148 -18.89 12.22 -5.46
C LEU A 148 -20.43 12.16 -5.37
N LEU A 149 -20.98 11.04 -4.86
CA LEU A 149 -22.42 10.89 -4.62
C LEU A 149 -22.94 11.93 -3.61
N THR A 150 -22.15 12.25 -2.57
CA THR A 150 -22.49 13.30 -1.60
C THR A 150 -22.67 14.64 -2.31
N PHE A 151 -21.74 15.05 -3.18
CA PHE A 151 -21.89 16.30 -3.96
C PHE A 151 -23.08 16.26 -4.92
N TYR A 152 -23.33 15.12 -5.57
CA TYR A 152 -24.51 14.95 -6.41
C TYR A 152 -25.82 15.19 -5.63
N ILE A 153 -25.95 14.61 -4.45
CA ILE A 153 -27.12 14.78 -3.56
C ILE A 153 -27.24 16.23 -3.07
N LEU A 154 -26.12 16.91 -2.82
CA LEU A 154 -26.09 18.33 -2.39
C LEU A 154 -26.46 19.33 -3.51
N GLY A 155 -26.75 18.85 -4.72
CA GLY A 155 -27.29 19.64 -5.83
C GLY A 155 -26.34 19.84 -7.00
N PHE A 156 -25.09 19.35 -6.93
CA PHE A 156 -24.11 19.47 -8.00
C PHE A 156 -24.30 18.36 -9.06
N ARG A 157 -25.46 18.38 -9.74
CA ARG A 157 -25.89 17.31 -10.67
C ARG A 157 -25.16 17.30 -12.01
N ARG A 158 -24.64 18.45 -12.47
CA ARG A 158 -23.86 18.56 -13.71
C ARG A 158 -22.40 18.25 -13.40
N ILE A 159 -22.00 17.00 -13.60
CA ILE A 159 -20.64 16.53 -13.30
C ILE A 159 -19.64 17.11 -14.30
N GLY A 160 -18.65 17.85 -13.80
CA GLY A 160 -17.52 18.33 -14.59
C GLY A 160 -16.50 17.22 -14.88
N VAL A 161 -16.77 16.41 -15.91
CA VAL A 161 -15.93 15.24 -16.24
C VAL A 161 -14.50 15.65 -16.62
N ALA A 162 -14.35 16.73 -17.40
CA ALA A 162 -13.03 17.24 -17.78
C ALA A 162 -12.24 17.71 -16.55
N GLU A 163 -12.90 18.42 -15.65
CA GLU A 163 -12.34 18.90 -14.39
C GLU A 163 -11.92 17.75 -13.47
N ILE A 164 -12.74 16.69 -13.38
CA ILE A 164 -12.39 15.48 -12.66
C ILE A 164 -11.12 14.85 -13.24
N ILE A 165 -11.03 14.71 -14.57
CA ILE A 165 -9.85 14.16 -15.24
C ILE A 165 -8.61 15.01 -14.93
N PHE A 166 -8.71 16.34 -14.98
CA PHE A 166 -7.60 17.21 -14.61
C PHE A 166 -7.17 17.02 -13.16
N GLY A 167 -8.13 16.87 -12.23
CA GLY A 167 -7.84 16.56 -10.82
C GLY A 167 -7.07 15.24 -10.66
N ILE A 168 -7.47 14.18 -11.38
CA ILE A 168 -6.76 12.89 -11.36
C ILE A 168 -5.33 13.03 -11.89
N ILE A 169 -5.13 13.81 -12.97
CA ILE A 169 -3.80 14.08 -13.52
C ILE A 169 -2.92 14.80 -12.48
N LEU A 170 -3.45 15.76 -11.72
CA LEU A 170 -2.70 16.41 -10.64
C LEU A 170 -2.24 15.43 -9.56
N VAL A 171 -3.05 14.43 -9.22
CA VAL A 171 -2.64 13.37 -8.29
C VAL A 171 -1.53 12.52 -8.88
N ALA A 172 -1.63 12.14 -10.16
CA ALA A 172 -0.56 11.37 -10.81
C ALA A 172 0.78 12.12 -10.79
N ILE A 173 0.75 13.44 -11.06
CA ILE A 173 1.93 14.31 -10.92
C ILE A 173 2.44 14.32 -9.47
N THR A 174 1.52 14.41 -8.51
CA THR A 174 1.84 14.37 -7.07
C THR A 174 2.54 13.08 -6.69
N LEU A 175 1.99 11.92 -7.08
CA LEU A 175 2.57 10.62 -6.78
C LEU A 175 3.93 10.39 -7.48
N GLY A 176 4.19 11.04 -8.61
CA GLY A 176 5.47 10.95 -9.31
C GLY A 176 6.55 11.88 -8.76
N ILE A 177 6.21 13.13 -8.42
CA ILE A 177 7.19 14.18 -8.10
C ILE A 177 7.33 14.38 -6.58
N GLN A 178 6.22 14.40 -5.83
CA GLN A 178 6.24 14.71 -4.40
C GLN A 178 7.16 13.76 -3.61
N PRO A 179 7.15 12.42 -3.83
CA PRO A 179 8.06 11.53 -3.11
C PRO A 179 9.53 11.82 -3.36
N LEU A 180 9.91 12.30 -4.55
CA LEU A 180 11.30 12.65 -4.87
C LEU A 180 11.76 13.84 -4.02
N ILE A 181 10.91 14.87 -3.91
CA ILE A 181 11.18 16.06 -3.10
C ILE A 181 11.22 15.69 -1.61
N GLN A 182 10.23 14.91 -1.16
CA GLN A 182 10.14 14.46 0.23
C GLN A 182 11.37 13.61 0.63
N ASN A 183 11.86 12.74 -0.25
CA ASN A 183 12.95 11.82 0.04
C ASN A 183 14.36 12.41 -0.18
N ALA A 184 14.50 13.49 -0.95
CA ALA A 184 15.81 14.07 -1.27
C ALA A 184 16.68 14.37 -0.04
N PRO A 185 16.18 15.02 1.05
CA PRO A 185 17.00 15.29 2.23
C PRO A 185 17.45 14.01 2.95
N PHE A 186 16.60 12.97 2.98
CA PHE A 186 16.92 11.69 3.63
C PHE A 186 18.01 10.95 2.86
N LEU A 187 17.88 10.89 1.54
CA LEU A 187 18.88 10.28 0.67
C LEU A 187 20.24 11.01 0.76
N ALA A 188 20.22 12.34 0.87
CA ALA A 188 21.44 13.15 1.01
C ALA A 188 22.22 12.83 2.29
N VAL A 189 21.54 12.38 3.35
CA VAL A 189 22.16 11.96 4.62
C VAL A 189 22.22 10.44 4.79
N GLY A 190 22.02 9.69 3.70
CA GLY A 190 22.15 8.23 3.66
C GLY A 190 20.99 7.46 4.27
N ILE A 191 19.86 8.11 4.60
CA ILE A 191 18.67 7.44 5.13
C ILE A 191 17.85 6.87 3.97
N LYS A 192 17.65 5.55 3.95
CA LYS A 192 17.00 4.84 2.84
C LYS A 192 15.67 4.19 3.18
N SER A 193 15.31 4.14 4.45
CA SER A 193 14.11 3.43 4.91
C SER A 193 13.45 4.07 6.12
N ASN A 194 12.16 3.79 6.32
CA ASN A 194 11.44 4.19 7.53
C ASN A 194 12.05 3.57 8.79
N SER A 195 12.66 2.39 8.69
CA SER A 195 13.33 1.72 9.82
C SER A 195 14.50 2.53 10.35
N GLU A 196 15.28 3.16 9.47
CA GLU A 196 16.39 4.04 9.84
C GLU A 196 15.91 5.36 10.45
N VAL A 197 14.76 5.88 9.99
CA VAL A 197 14.10 7.04 10.62
C VAL A 197 13.70 6.71 12.06
N ILE A 198 13.09 5.54 12.27
CA ILE A 198 12.68 5.05 13.60
C ILE A 198 13.91 4.84 14.50
N ALA A 199 14.98 4.25 13.97
CA ALA A 199 16.23 4.00 14.70
C ALA A 199 16.91 5.28 15.21
N LYS A 200 16.69 6.43 14.55
CA LYS A 200 17.18 7.74 15.00
C LYS A 200 16.39 8.34 16.17
N GLY A 201 15.31 7.69 16.60
CA GLY A 201 14.56 8.02 17.80
C GLY A 201 13.40 9.02 17.59
N THR A 202 12.61 9.21 18.65
CA THR A 202 11.32 9.90 18.58
C THR A 202 11.38 11.34 18.09
N GLY A 203 12.39 12.11 18.50
CA GLY A 203 12.55 13.49 18.03
C GLY A 203 12.76 13.57 16.52
N PHE A 204 13.61 12.68 15.97
CA PHE A 204 13.87 12.60 14.54
C PHE A 204 12.62 12.16 13.76
N MET A 205 11.85 11.20 14.30
CA MET A 205 10.58 10.78 13.69
C MET A 205 9.57 11.94 13.60
N ILE A 206 9.44 12.74 14.66
CA ILE A 206 8.51 13.89 14.68
C ILE A 206 8.93 14.94 13.64
N LEU A 207 10.21 15.32 13.61
CA LEU A 207 10.72 16.27 12.62
C LEU A 207 10.54 15.75 11.18
N THR A 208 10.78 14.47 10.98
CA THR A 208 10.54 13.80 9.69
C THR A 208 9.07 13.86 9.29
N ALA A 209 8.15 13.55 10.20
CA ALA A 209 6.71 13.62 9.93
C ALA A 209 6.26 15.04 9.58
N ILE A 210 6.76 16.06 10.30
CA ILE A 210 6.51 17.47 10.01
C ILE A 210 7.01 17.81 8.61
N TRP A 211 8.25 17.45 8.27
CA TRP A 211 8.81 17.68 6.94
C TRP A 211 7.93 17.05 5.84
N LEU A 212 7.61 15.77 5.97
CA LEU A 212 6.80 15.05 5.01
C LEU A 212 5.42 15.71 4.84
N GLY A 213 4.75 16.02 5.95
CA GLY A 213 3.43 16.64 5.94
C GLY A 213 3.43 18.00 5.26
N PHE A 214 4.33 18.91 5.67
CA PHE A 214 4.38 20.25 5.09
C PHE A 214 4.78 20.25 3.62
N VAL A 215 5.72 19.39 3.20
CA VAL A 215 6.04 19.26 1.76
C VAL A 215 4.81 18.80 0.97
N ALA A 216 4.04 17.85 1.49
CA ALA A 216 2.79 17.40 0.84
C ALA A 216 1.77 18.54 0.75
N GLY A 217 1.49 19.23 1.85
CA GLY A 217 0.56 20.35 1.89
C GLY A 217 0.95 21.48 0.92
N PHE A 218 2.20 21.94 0.96
CA PHE A 218 2.66 22.99 0.05
C PHE A 218 2.65 22.55 -1.41
N PHE A 219 3.05 21.32 -1.72
CA PHE A 219 3.11 20.82 -3.09
C PHE A 219 1.70 20.69 -3.68
N GLN A 220 0.79 19.99 -2.98
CA GLN A 220 -0.56 19.71 -3.48
C GLN A 220 -1.43 20.96 -3.55
N GLU A 221 -1.43 21.82 -2.53
CA GLU A 221 -2.20 23.06 -2.58
C GLU A 221 -1.67 24.02 -3.66
N SER A 222 -0.36 24.05 -3.91
CA SER A 222 0.21 24.88 -4.98
C SER A 222 -0.20 24.39 -6.36
N LEU A 223 -0.21 23.07 -6.60
CA LEU A 223 -0.72 22.50 -7.85
C LEU A 223 -2.20 22.83 -8.05
N LYS A 224 -3.03 22.61 -7.02
CA LYS A 224 -4.46 22.94 -7.07
C LYS A 224 -4.69 24.42 -7.32
N TYR A 225 -3.99 25.31 -6.60
CA TYR A 225 -4.08 26.75 -6.80
C TYR A 225 -3.65 27.17 -8.21
N GLY A 226 -2.56 26.60 -8.72
CA GLY A 226 -2.06 26.87 -10.06
C GLY A 226 -3.09 26.54 -11.14
N LEU A 227 -3.86 25.45 -10.96
CA LEU A 227 -4.86 24.99 -11.91
C LEU A 227 -6.25 25.63 -11.71
N SER A 228 -6.64 25.90 -10.46
CA SER A 228 -7.98 26.40 -10.12
C SER A 228 -8.09 27.92 -10.10
N LYS A 229 -6.96 28.65 -10.05
CA LYS A 229 -6.97 30.11 -10.12
C LYS A 229 -7.65 30.59 -11.40
N GLY A 230 -8.58 31.52 -11.27
CA GLY A 230 -9.32 32.10 -12.39
C GLY A 230 -10.43 31.21 -12.97
N LYS A 231 -10.61 29.97 -12.50
CA LYS A 231 -11.72 29.11 -12.93
C LYS A 231 -13.02 29.41 -12.18
N TYR A 232 -14.14 28.91 -12.70
CA TYR A 232 -15.41 28.89 -11.95
C TYR A 232 -15.26 28.06 -10.68
N LEU A 233 -15.97 28.43 -9.63
CA LEU A 233 -16.00 27.69 -8.38
C LEU A 233 -16.57 26.29 -8.58
N ASN A 234 -17.52 26.11 -9.51
CA ASN A 234 -18.03 24.79 -9.86
C ASN A 234 -16.96 23.95 -10.58
N GLU A 235 -16.18 24.55 -11.47
CA GLU A 235 -15.05 23.85 -12.09
C GLU A 235 -13.98 23.47 -11.05
N ALA A 236 -13.64 24.41 -10.16
CA ALA A 236 -12.71 24.19 -9.06
C ALA A 236 -13.19 23.08 -8.11
N LEU A 237 -14.49 23.00 -7.83
CA LEU A 237 -15.10 21.91 -7.06
C LEU A 237 -14.80 20.56 -7.71
N PHE A 238 -15.07 20.42 -9.01
CA PHE A 238 -14.86 19.15 -9.72
C PHE A 238 -13.38 18.81 -9.92
N ILE A 239 -12.48 19.80 -10.04
CA ILE A 239 -11.04 19.58 -9.97
C ILE A 239 -10.65 18.97 -8.62
N GLY A 240 -11.15 19.54 -7.52
CA GLY A 240 -10.87 19.03 -6.17
C GLY A 240 -11.45 17.63 -5.93
N ILE A 241 -12.67 17.36 -6.41
CA ILE A 241 -13.26 16.01 -6.38
C ILE A 241 -12.40 15.04 -7.21
N GLY A 242 -11.96 15.45 -8.40
CA GLY A 242 -11.08 14.66 -9.25
C GLY A 242 -9.76 14.32 -8.56
N PHE A 243 -9.19 15.27 -7.82
CA PHE A 243 -8.00 15.02 -7.00
C PHE A 243 -8.28 13.96 -5.93
N GLY A 244 -9.36 14.09 -5.16
CA GLY A 244 -9.73 13.08 -4.17
C GLY A 244 -10.00 11.68 -4.77
N LEU A 245 -10.73 11.63 -5.88
CA LEU A 245 -10.98 10.40 -6.63
C LEU A 245 -9.69 9.76 -7.17
N GLY A 246 -8.78 10.59 -7.68
CA GLY A 246 -7.47 10.15 -8.14
C GLY A 246 -6.69 9.48 -7.02
N GLU A 247 -6.68 10.06 -5.82
CA GLU A 247 -6.05 9.42 -4.66
C GLU A 247 -6.76 8.13 -4.25
N ALA A 248 -8.10 8.14 -4.25
CA ALA A 248 -8.92 6.98 -3.91
C ALA A 248 -8.73 5.79 -4.86
N ILE A 249 -8.15 6.01 -6.05
CA ILE A 249 -7.88 4.98 -7.06
C ILE A 249 -6.38 4.65 -7.12
N LEU A 250 -5.53 5.66 -7.31
CA LEU A 250 -4.12 5.46 -7.62
C LEU A 250 -3.33 4.99 -6.39
N VAL A 251 -3.60 5.55 -5.21
CA VAL A 251 -2.89 5.16 -3.97
C VAL A 251 -3.12 3.68 -3.62
N PRO A 252 -4.37 3.17 -3.50
CA PRO A 252 -4.58 1.76 -3.20
C PRO A 252 -4.13 0.83 -4.32
N ALA A 253 -4.17 1.26 -5.59
CA ALA A 253 -3.60 0.49 -6.69
C ALA A 253 -2.08 0.32 -6.54
N LEU A 254 -1.34 1.39 -6.22
CA LEU A 254 0.09 1.32 -5.94
C LEU A 254 0.39 0.45 -4.72
N GLN A 255 -0.41 0.56 -3.64
CA GLN A 255 -0.28 -0.29 -2.46
C GLN A 255 -0.52 -1.78 -2.80
N ALA A 256 -1.50 -2.09 -3.64
CA ALA A 256 -1.77 -3.46 -4.07
C ALA A 256 -0.65 -4.05 -4.93
N ILE A 257 -0.05 -3.24 -5.81
CA ILE A 257 1.13 -3.63 -6.60
C ILE A 257 2.30 -3.92 -5.65
N GLN A 258 2.55 -3.05 -4.67
CA GLN A 258 3.62 -3.24 -3.68
C GLN A 258 3.40 -4.48 -2.82
N LEU A 259 2.18 -4.71 -2.31
CA LEU A 259 1.85 -5.90 -1.53
C LEU A 259 2.04 -7.17 -2.36
N SER A 260 1.62 -7.17 -3.62
CA SER A 260 1.78 -8.33 -4.51
C SER A 260 3.26 -8.59 -4.83
N ALA A 261 4.04 -7.55 -5.08
CA ALA A 261 5.46 -7.67 -5.41
C ALA A 261 6.34 -8.07 -4.21
N LEU A 262 5.96 -7.68 -2.99
CA LEU A 262 6.73 -7.93 -1.76
C LEU A 262 6.13 -9.03 -0.88
N GLY A 263 5.06 -9.70 -1.33
CA GLY A 263 4.37 -10.75 -0.58
C GLY A 263 3.63 -10.26 0.67
N GLY A 264 3.17 -9.01 0.74
CA GLY A 264 2.55 -8.49 1.95
C GLY A 264 1.23 -9.20 2.35
N ILE A 265 0.91 -9.19 3.64
CA ILE A 265 -0.39 -9.65 4.15
C ILE A 265 -1.49 -8.71 3.67
N THR A 266 -2.63 -9.26 3.24
CA THR A 266 -3.77 -8.47 2.81
C THR A 266 -4.45 -7.77 4.00
N PRO A 267 -5.01 -6.56 3.82
CA PRO A 267 -5.64 -5.83 4.91
C PRO A 267 -6.83 -6.58 5.53
N LYS A 268 -7.06 -6.34 6.82
CA LYS A 268 -8.31 -6.74 7.51
C LYS A 268 -9.49 -5.89 7.04
N LEU A 269 -10.70 -6.43 7.14
CA LEU A 269 -11.93 -5.69 6.78
C LEU A 269 -12.03 -4.36 7.51
N THR A 270 -11.67 -4.32 8.80
CA THR A 270 -11.66 -3.09 9.60
C THR A 270 -10.70 -2.04 9.04
N THR A 271 -9.49 -2.44 8.65
CA THR A 271 -8.52 -1.55 7.99
C THR A 271 -9.03 -1.06 6.64
N ALA A 272 -9.68 -1.93 5.86
CA ALA A 272 -10.25 -1.55 4.57
C ALA A 272 -11.41 -0.54 4.72
N LEU A 273 -12.29 -0.74 5.70
CA LEU A 273 -13.37 0.21 6.04
C LEU A 273 -12.83 1.56 6.50
N VAL A 274 -11.77 1.55 7.31
CA VAL A 274 -11.07 2.77 7.74
C VAL A 274 -10.47 3.49 6.51
N SER A 275 -9.86 2.77 5.59
CA SER A 275 -9.32 3.35 4.36
C SER A 275 -10.42 3.91 3.44
N MET A 276 -11.60 3.27 3.37
CA MET A 276 -12.77 3.82 2.70
C MET A 276 -13.20 5.16 3.30
N LEU A 277 -13.30 5.24 4.62
CA LEU A 277 -13.64 6.48 5.32
C LEU A 277 -12.60 7.57 5.07
N GLU A 278 -11.31 7.22 5.14
CA GLU A 278 -10.22 8.15 4.86
C GLU A 278 -10.32 8.74 3.45
N ARG A 279 -10.51 7.91 2.42
CA ARG A 279 -10.62 8.40 1.03
C ARG A 279 -11.89 9.20 0.77
N TYR A 280 -12.99 8.87 1.46
CA TYR A 280 -14.19 9.69 1.49
C TYR A 280 -13.89 11.10 2.03
N LEU A 281 -13.30 11.18 3.22
CA LEU A 281 -12.98 12.45 3.87
C LEU A 281 -11.92 13.25 3.11
N ALA A 282 -10.90 12.59 2.57
CA ALA A 282 -9.88 13.23 1.73
C ALA A 282 -10.53 13.86 0.49
N THR A 283 -11.45 13.15 -0.17
CA THR A 283 -12.15 13.70 -1.34
C THR A 283 -12.98 14.95 -1.00
N LEU A 284 -13.67 14.94 0.15
CA LEU A 284 -14.37 16.13 0.66
C LEU A 284 -13.39 17.29 0.95
N PHE A 285 -12.25 16.99 1.55
CA PHE A 285 -11.19 17.96 1.83
C PHE A 285 -10.62 18.59 0.56
N HIS A 286 -10.26 17.79 -0.45
CA HIS A 286 -9.73 18.28 -1.72
C HIS A 286 -10.75 19.12 -2.48
N ALA A 287 -12.02 18.71 -2.50
CA ALA A 287 -13.11 19.50 -3.05
C ALA A 287 -13.22 20.86 -2.36
N GLY A 288 -13.28 20.89 -1.03
CA GLY A 288 -13.40 22.12 -0.23
C GLY A 288 -12.21 23.07 -0.40
N THR A 289 -10.98 22.56 -0.26
CA THR A 289 -9.76 23.37 -0.43
C THR A 289 -9.69 24.00 -1.82
N THR A 290 -10.01 23.24 -2.88
CA THR A 290 -9.91 23.75 -4.27
C THR A 290 -10.91 24.87 -4.53
N VAL A 291 -12.14 24.75 -4.02
CA VAL A 291 -13.15 25.83 -4.07
C VAL A 291 -12.67 27.07 -3.34
N VAL A 292 -12.14 26.92 -2.12
CA VAL A 292 -11.65 28.04 -1.32
C VAL A 292 -10.48 28.74 -1.99
N LEU A 293 -9.55 28.00 -2.60
CA LEU A 293 -8.45 28.57 -3.38
C LEU A 293 -8.95 29.42 -4.54
N ALA A 294 -9.87 28.89 -5.35
CA ALA A 294 -10.44 29.60 -6.49
C ALA A 294 -11.23 30.85 -6.05
N TYR A 295 -12.06 30.72 -5.02
CA TYR A 295 -12.81 31.84 -4.44
C TYR A 295 -11.89 32.93 -3.91
N SER A 296 -10.88 32.55 -3.14
CA SER A 296 -9.92 33.48 -2.54
C SER A 296 -9.13 34.24 -3.61
N TYR A 297 -8.79 33.56 -4.71
CA TYR A 297 -8.17 34.21 -5.86
C TYR A 297 -9.07 35.30 -6.46
N LYS A 298 -10.35 34.98 -6.73
CA LYS A 298 -11.32 35.93 -7.27
C LYS A 298 -11.53 37.16 -6.38
N ASN A 299 -11.35 37.01 -5.08
CA ASN A 299 -11.53 38.08 -4.10
C ASN A 299 -10.21 38.73 -3.63
N GLY A 300 -9.09 38.49 -4.33
CA GLY A 300 -7.83 39.20 -4.11
C GLY A 300 -6.97 38.71 -2.93
N PHE A 301 -7.34 37.62 -2.25
CA PHE A 301 -6.58 37.03 -1.14
C PHE A 301 -6.08 35.60 -1.40
N GLY A 302 -5.99 35.20 -2.67
CA GLY A 302 -5.57 33.85 -3.10
C GLY A 302 -4.25 33.37 -2.51
N LYS A 303 -3.21 34.23 -2.44
CA LYS A 303 -1.91 33.85 -1.84
C LYS A 303 -2.00 33.54 -0.34
N LYS A 304 -2.81 34.31 0.40
CA LYS A 304 -3.03 34.07 1.84
C LYS A 304 -3.79 32.76 2.06
N ALA A 305 -4.78 32.48 1.22
CA ALA A 305 -5.52 31.22 1.25
C ALA A 305 -4.63 30.03 0.91
N LEU A 306 -3.80 30.14 -0.14
CA LEU A 306 -2.80 29.12 -0.49
C LEU A 306 -1.90 28.81 0.71
N LEU A 307 -1.27 29.82 1.31
CA LEU A 307 -0.40 29.61 2.47
C LEU A 307 -1.16 28.95 3.63
N SER A 308 -2.36 29.43 3.95
CA SER A 308 -3.14 28.92 5.09
C SER A 308 -3.58 27.47 4.86
N LEU A 309 -4.04 27.14 3.66
CA LEU A 309 -4.46 25.78 3.32
C LEU A 309 -3.28 24.82 3.22
N SER A 310 -2.12 25.26 2.72
CA SER A 310 -0.89 24.46 2.74
C SER A 310 -0.47 24.10 4.15
N ILE A 311 -0.57 25.04 5.10
CA ILE A 311 -0.28 24.78 6.52
C ILE A 311 -1.29 23.80 7.11
N VAL A 312 -2.58 24.01 6.88
CA VAL A 312 -3.64 23.13 7.42
C VAL A 312 -3.51 21.71 6.87
N HIS A 313 -3.30 21.57 5.57
CA HIS A 313 -3.04 20.28 4.93
C HIS A 313 -1.76 19.66 5.50
N GLY A 314 -0.67 20.44 5.60
CA GLY A 314 0.59 19.95 6.13
C GLY A 314 0.50 19.45 7.57
N ILE A 315 -0.35 20.05 8.41
CA ILE A 315 -0.62 19.56 9.77
C ILE A 315 -1.34 18.20 9.72
N ILE A 316 -2.39 18.04 8.90
CA ILE A 316 -3.10 16.76 8.77
C ILE A 316 -2.13 15.66 8.30
N ASP A 317 -1.33 15.95 7.28
CA ASP A 317 -0.38 14.98 6.72
C ASP A 317 0.80 14.72 7.66
N THR A 318 1.13 15.65 8.56
CA THR A 318 2.11 15.39 9.63
C THR A 318 1.63 14.28 10.54
N PHE A 319 0.36 14.29 10.95
CA PHE A 319 -0.19 13.21 11.78
C PHE A 319 -0.30 11.89 10.99
N ALA A 320 -0.70 11.96 9.71
CA ALA A 320 -0.73 10.79 8.84
C ALA A 320 0.67 10.17 8.66
N ALA A 321 1.70 10.99 8.41
CA ALA A 321 3.09 10.56 8.30
C ALA A 321 3.62 9.99 9.62
N TYR A 322 3.31 10.63 10.76
CA TYR A 322 3.70 10.12 12.07
C TYR A 322 3.08 8.75 12.36
N TYR A 323 1.82 8.53 11.95
CA TYR A 323 1.17 7.22 12.07
C TYR A 323 1.91 6.12 11.27
N GLN A 324 2.51 6.45 10.12
CA GLN A 324 3.31 5.49 9.34
C GLN A 324 4.59 5.04 10.08
N PHE A 325 5.17 5.90 10.92
CA PHE A 325 6.33 5.54 11.76
C PHE A 325 5.90 4.84 13.04
N ARG A 326 4.73 5.21 13.58
CA ARG A 326 4.21 4.69 14.84
C ARG A 326 2.72 4.46 14.70
N ALA A 327 2.34 3.21 14.43
CA ALA A 327 0.97 2.74 14.23
C ALA A 327 0.10 2.91 15.50
N SER A 328 -0.17 4.16 15.88
CA SER A 328 -0.89 4.57 17.08
C SER A 328 -2.33 4.88 16.73
N ALA A 329 -3.26 4.16 17.34
CA ALA A 329 -4.70 4.39 17.15
C ALA A 329 -5.12 5.81 17.55
N ILE A 330 -4.46 6.41 18.56
CA ILE A 330 -4.74 7.78 19.00
C ILE A 330 -4.36 8.79 17.90
N VAL A 331 -3.17 8.62 17.30
CA VAL A 331 -2.70 9.49 16.21
C VAL A 331 -3.64 9.36 15.01
N LEU A 332 -4.02 8.13 14.64
CA LEU A 332 -4.97 7.87 13.56
C LEU A 332 -6.32 8.56 13.80
N ALA A 333 -6.86 8.45 15.02
CA ALA A 333 -8.11 9.10 15.40
C ALA A 333 -8.00 10.63 15.31
N ILE A 334 -6.89 11.21 15.77
CA ILE A 334 -6.63 12.66 15.64
C ILE A 334 -6.60 13.06 14.16
N THR A 335 -5.90 12.33 13.31
CA THR A 335 -5.85 12.60 11.86
C THR A 335 -7.26 12.67 11.27
N TYR A 336 -8.12 11.71 11.57
CA TYR A 336 -9.48 11.68 11.02
C TYR A 336 -10.41 12.74 11.61
N VAL A 337 -10.29 13.04 12.91
CA VAL A 337 -11.05 14.14 13.51
C VAL A 337 -10.66 15.48 12.88
N LEU A 338 -9.35 15.73 12.69
CA LEU A 338 -8.87 16.94 12.02
C LEU A 338 -9.35 17.00 10.57
N LEU A 339 -9.17 15.91 9.81
CA LEU A 339 -9.60 15.85 8.41
C LEU A 339 -11.10 16.08 8.27
N LEU A 340 -11.93 15.44 9.11
CA LEU A 340 -13.38 15.65 9.12
C LEU A 340 -13.74 17.10 9.47
N ALA A 341 -13.22 17.63 10.57
CA ALA A 341 -13.54 18.98 11.04
C ALA A 341 -13.17 20.05 10.01
N VAL A 342 -11.97 19.95 9.43
CA VAL A 342 -11.52 20.87 8.39
C VAL A 342 -12.33 20.70 7.10
N SER A 343 -12.62 19.47 6.68
CA SER A 343 -13.48 19.23 5.51
C SER A 343 -14.85 19.87 5.68
N LEU A 344 -15.50 19.65 6.83
CA LEU A 344 -16.81 20.24 7.11
C LEU A 344 -16.75 21.77 7.14
N PHE A 345 -15.70 22.36 7.73
CA PHE A 345 -15.50 23.80 7.72
C PHE A 345 -15.35 24.35 6.30
N LEU A 346 -14.49 23.75 5.49
CA LEU A 346 -14.24 24.16 4.11
C LEU A 346 -15.49 24.02 3.24
N LEU A 347 -16.25 22.93 3.37
CA LEU A 347 -17.48 22.73 2.61
C LEU A 347 -18.59 23.70 3.05
N ARG A 348 -18.74 23.90 4.37
CA ARG A 348 -19.71 24.87 4.92
C ARG A 348 -19.43 26.29 4.40
N TYR A 349 -18.16 26.65 4.25
CA TYR A 349 -17.75 27.94 3.74
C TYR A 349 -17.83 28.01 2.20
N GLY A 350 -17.31 27.01 1.49
CA GLY A 350 -17.13 27.02 0.04
C GLY A 350 -18.39 26.69 -0.75
N LEU A 351 -19.20 25.70 -0.34
CA LEU A 351 -20.34 25.25 -1.15
C LEU A 351 -21.43 26.32 -1.36
N PRO A 352 -21.80 27.16 -0.38
CA PRO A 352 -22.69 28.27 -0.63
C PRO A 352 -22.18 29.20 -1.74
N LYS A 353 -20.87 29.44 -1.79
CA LYS A 353 -20.24 30.29 -2.81
C LYS A 353 -20.31 29.69 -4.20
N VAL A 354 -20.15 28.37 -4.33
CA VAL A 354 -20.36 27.69 -5.62
C VAL A 354 -21.81 27.86 -6.10
N LYS A 355 -22.79 27.81 -5.20
CA LYS A 355 -24.22 27.94 -5.55
C LYS A 355 -24.64 29.39 -5.88
N GLU A 356 -23.95 30.37 -5.31
CA GLU A 356 -24.19 31.80 -5.57
C GLU A 356 -23.61 32.24 -6.94
N GLU A 357 -22.58 31.56 -7.45
CA GLU A 357 -21.91 31.89 -8.70
C GLU A 357 -22.82 31.60 -9.92
N ARG A 358 -23.13 32.64 -10.70
CA ARG A 358 -23.99 32.54 -11.88
C ARG A 358 -23.15 32.21 -13.11
N GLU A 359 -23.67 31.36 -14.00
CA GLU A 359 -23.01 31.03 -15.28
C GLU A 359 -22.77 32.26 -16.18
N GLU A 360 -23.50 33.37 -15.96
CA GLU A 360 -23.33 34.65 -16.68
C GLU A 360 -22.00 35.36 -16.39
N ASP A 361 -21.30 34.99 -15.31
CA ASP A 361 -19.99 35.54 -14.98
C ASP A 361 -18.86 34.93 -15.84
N ARG A 362 -19.18 34.31 -16.99
CA ARG A 362 -18.25 33.63 -17.92
C ARG A 362 -17.29 34.59 -18.62
N ILE A 363 -16.22 35.02 -17.95
CA ILE A 363 -15.14 35.78 -18.60
C ILE A 363 -14.29 34.79 -19.40
N VAL A 364 -14.62 34.67 -20.68
CA VAL A 364 -13.80 33.99 -21.67
C VAL A 364 -12.63 34.93 -22.02
N TRP A 365 -11.41 34.55 -21.65
CA TRP A 365 -10.20 35.16 -22.18
C TRP A 365 -9.66 34.31 -23.32
#